data_AF-A0A154P6B5-F1
#
_entry.id   AF-A0A154P6B5-F1
#
_cell.length_a   1.000
_cell.length_b   1.000
_cell.length_c   1.000
_cell.angle_alpha   90.00
_cell.angle_beta   90.00
_cell.angle_gamma   90.00
#
_symmetry.space_group_name_H-M   'P 1'
#
loop_
_entity.id
_entity.type
_entity.pdbx_description
1 polymer ?
#
loop_
_entity_poly.entity_id
_entity_poly.type
_entity_poly.pdbx_seq_one_letter_code
_entity_poly.pdbx_strand_id
1 'polypeptide(L)'
;MSSNQQLENNACIPNKHDAKYIELVHNTLQETKETFEKEQKLSDKVLLNLYNIFGAVFERSLELYEQGRITHIYPSETTAVIPHSDRNNARYLVQVKGFSGSIYTFFPDVNYCTCASFRCQVLNDKSIFTCKHVLAAWFHMSNMYPDTTNYMLVAKLGNLRTIVQLLKAINFKETATCFGTENGLKVTVEDAKCMQASAYIPSHVFQEFNLKDDVIFRINLNVLVECLCMFWSNINSQGSSVALQLFYKGTGHPVTVLIEEDGVITDCSLKTQDPDELLDFHLDPENVLNKVVLQTELLKDILSELDPTSDLIELLLSPSAPCFRISTAGLAGICHVDLPHEGDLVDNFQCSSTATASYKLSHIKPAMKALLYANKVSLRTDTCGLLCFQYMVKTDEGQTCYIEYYISPVIDPNE
;
A
#
# COMPACT_ATOMS: atom_id res chain seq x y z
N MET A 1 -55.30 17.26 51.59
CA MET A 1 -54.77 16.22 52.48
C MET A 1 -54.86 14.91 51.71
N SER A 2 -53.78 14.50 51.04
CA SER A 2 -52.85 13.46 51.56
C SER A 2 -53.58 12.11 51.64
N SER A 3 -53.43 11.17 50.71
CA SER A 3 -52.27 10.30 50.42
C SER A 3 -52.59 8.85 50.82
N ASN A 4 -52.05 7.90 50.05
CA ASN A 4 -51.99 6.43 50.21
C ASN A 4 -52.85 5.70 49.15
N GLN A 5 -52.37 5.44 47.94
CA GLN A 5 -51.32 4.46 47.58
C GLN A 5 -51.49 3.11 48.30
N GLN A 6 -52.14 2.17 47.63
CA GLN A 6 -51.76 0.76 47.64
C GLN A 6 -51.15 0.46 46.27
N LEU A 7 -49.82 0.43 46.24
CA LEU A 7 -49.04 -0.28 45.23
C LEU A 7 -49.05 -1.76 45.62
N GLU A 8 -49.62 -2.60 44.78
CA GLU A 8 -49.25 -4.02 44.75
C GLU A 8 -48.93 -4.44 43.31
N ASN A 9 -47.70 -4.91 43.17
CA ASN A 9 -47.19 -5.85 42.17
C ASN A 9 -47.15 -5.43 40.69
N ASN A 10 -46.13 -4.65 40.33
CA ASN A 10 -45.43 -4.87 39.06
C ASN A 10 -44.17 -5.69 39.34
N ALA A 11 -44.30 -7.02 39.17
CA ALA A 11 -43.15 -7.92 39.11
C ALA A 11 -42.17 -7.42 38.04
N CYS A 12 -40.92 -7.19 38.43
CA CYS A 12 -39.85 -6.81 37.53
C CYS A 12 -39.63 -7.95 36.52
N ILE A 13 -40.03 -7.72 35.27
CA ILE A 13 -39.77 -8.63 34.16
C ILE A 13 -38.24 -8.79 34.04
N PRO A 14 -37.69 -10.02 34.02
CA PRO A 14 -36.26 -10.24 33.90
C PRO A 14 -35.73 -9.56 32.63
N ASN A 15 -34.63 -8.82 32.77
CA ASN A 15 -34.03 -8.04 31.69
C ASN A 15 -33.57 -9.00 30.58
N LYS A 16 -34.30 -9.05 29.45
CA LYS A 16 -34.00 -9.92 28.29
C LYS A 16 -32.61 -9.71 27.66
N HIS A 17 -31.95 -8.59 27.98
CA HIS A 17 -30.63 -8.22 27.49
C HIS A 17 -29.69 -8.01 28.67
N ASP A 18 -29.33 -9.11 29.33
CA ASP A 18 -28.32 -9.20 30.37
C ASP A 18 -26.90 -9.16 29.79
N ALA A 19 -25.87 -9.08 30.65
CA ALA A 19 -24.48 -8.95 30.22
C ALA A 19 -24.04 -10.07 29.25
N LYS A 20 -24.58 -11.28 29.43
CA LYS A 20 -24.33 -12.43 28.55
C LYS A 20 -24.91 -12.23 27.14
N TYR A 21 -26.07 -11.59 27.03
CA TYR A 21 -26.66 -11.27 25.72
C TYR A 21 -25.83 -10.21 24.99
N ILE A 22 -25.31 -9.21 25.70
CA ILE A 22 -24.41 -8.19 25.13
C ILE A 22 -23.13 -8.84 24.60
N GLU A 23 -22.54 -9.76 25.38
CA GLU A 23 -21.36 -10.53 24.98
C GLU A 23 -21.63 -11.39 23.73
N LEU A 24 -22.79 -12.06 23.67
CA LEU A 24 -23.23 -12.82 22.50
C LEU A 24 -23.36 -11.93 21.25
N VAL A 25 -23.95 -10.74 21.39
CA VAL A 25 -24.09 -9.76 20.30
C VAL A 25 -22.72 -9.33 19.79
N HIS A 26 -21.79 -8.97 20.69
CA HIS A 26 -20.43 -8.58 20.31
C HIS A 26 -19.69 -9.72 19.60
N ASN A 27 -19.74 -10.94 20.14
CA ASN A 27 -19.09 -12.10 19.53
C ASN A 27 -19.65 -12.41 18.14
N THR A 28 -20.96 -12.28 17.95
CA THR A 28 -21.59 -12.54 16.64
C THR A 28 -21.26 -11.45 15.62
N LEU A 29 -21.22 -10.18 16.04
CA LEU A 29 -20.77 -9.08 15.17
C LEU A 29 -19.29 -9.24 14.79
N GLN A 30 -18.46 -9.74 15.71
CA GLN A 30 -17.05 -10.04 15.45
C GLN A 30 -16.87 -11.23 14.51
N GLU A 31 -17.59 -12.35 14.72
CA GLU A 31 -17.60 -13.50 13.79
C GLU A 31 -18.08 -13.08 12.39
N THR A 32 -19.06 -12.17 12.33
CA THR A 32 -19.56 -11.58 11.08
C THR A 32 -18.47 -10.81 10.36
N LYS A 33 -17.73 -9.95 11.09
CA LYS A 33 -16.59 -9.20 10.55
C LYS A 33 -15.53 -10.15 10.02
N GLU A 34 -15.13 -11.15 10.80
CA GLU A 34 -14.11 -12.14 10.42
C GLU A 34 -14.50 -12.95 9.18
N THR A 35 -15.76 -13.38 9.08
CA THR A 35 -16.26 -14.16 7.94
C THR A 35 -16.36 -13.31 6.68
N PHE A 36 -16.88 -12.08 6.81
CA PHE A 36 -16.99 -11.16 5.69
C PHE A 36 -15.62 -10.78 5.12
N GLU A 37 -14.65 -10.50 6.00
CA GLU A 37 -13.28 -10.19 5.62
C GLU A 37 -12.59 -11.36 4.88
N LYS A 38 -12.96 -12.60 5.19
CA LYS A 38 -12.38 -13.81 4.57
C LYS A 38 -13.01 -14.17 3.23
N GLU A 39 -14.33 -14.08 3.12
CA GLU A 39 -15.08 -14.63 1.98
C GLU A 39 -15.64 -13.54 1.04
N GLN A 40 -15.54 -12.25 1.41
CA GLN A 40 -16.17 -11.11 0.71
C GLN A 40 -17.70 -11.30 0.53
N LYS A 41 -18.28 -12.23 1.29
CA LYS A 41 -19.68 -12.59 1.35
C LYS A 41 -20.00 -13.02 2.76
N LEU A 42 -21.20 -12.69 3.22
CA LEU A 42 -21.73 -13.24 4.46
C LEU A 42 -22.20 -14.67 4.18
N SER A 43 -21.64 -15.65 4.88
CA SER A 43 -22.13 -17.03 4.77
C SER A 43 -23.57 -17.13 5.28
N ASP A 44 -24.35 -18.08 4.73
CA ASP A 44 -25.75 -18.30 5.15
C ASP A 44 -25.87 -18.56 6.66
N LYS A 45 -24.85 -19.16 7.26
CA LYS A 45 -24.77 -19.41 8.70
C LYS A 45 -24.67 -18.11 9.50
N VAL A 46 -23.83 -17.16 9.05
CA VAL A 46 -23.66 -15.85 9.69
C VAL A 46 -24.92 -15.00 9.52
N LEU A 47 -25.52 -15.00 8.33
CA LEU A 47 -26.80 -14.31 8.08
C LEU A 47 -27.92 -14.84 8.98
N LEU A 48 -27.99 -16.16 9.15
CA LEU A 48 -28.97 -16.79 10.04
C LEU A 48 -28.71 -16.42 11.51
N ASN A 49 -27.46 -16.37 11.95
CA ASN A 49 -27.10 -15.95 13.30
C ASN A 49 -27.48 -14.48 13.57
N LEU A 50 -27.18 -13.58 12.64
CA LEU A 50 -27.56 -12.17 12.72
C LEU A 50 -29.09 -12.00 12.74
N TYR A 51 -29.80 -12.74 11.88
CA TYR A 51 -31.25 -12.74 11.87
C TYR A 51 -31.85 -13.27 13.18
N ASN A 52 -31.26 -14.32 13.77
CA ASN A 52 -31.72 -14.87 15.04
C ASN A 52 -31.58 -13.86 16.20
N ILE A 53 -30.57 -12.97 16.14
CA ILE A 53 -30.30 -11.98 17.19
C ILE A 53 -31.11 -10.69 16.99
N PHE A 54 -31.22 -10.20 15.75
CA PHE A 54 -31.77 -8.88 15.45
C PHE A 54 -33.13 -8.93 14.72
N GLY A 55 -33.54 -10.10 14.22
CA GLY A 55 -34.82 -10.32 13.54
C GLY A 55 -35.06 -9.36 12.38
N ALA A 56 -36.29 -8.87 12.24
CA ALA A 56 -36.68 -7.92 11.19
C ALA A 56 -35.93 -6.56 11.24
N VAL A 57 -35.22 -6.26 12.33
CA VAL A 57 -34.35 -5.08 12.39
C VAL A 57 -33.12 -5.27 11.50
N PHE A 58 -32.63 -6.50 11.38
CA PHE A 58 -31.49 -6.85 10.53
C PHE A 58 -31.77 -6.57 9.06
N GLU A 59 -32.87 -7.11 8.52
CA GLU A 59 -33.26 -6.92 7.11
C GLU A 59 -33.34 -5.43 6.76
N ARG A 60 -34.02 -4.65 7.60
CA ARG A 60 -34.16 -3.20 7.40
C ARG A 60 -32.86 -2.43 7.57
N SER A 61 -31.92 -2.94 8.37
CA SER A 61 -30.60 -2.33 8.50
C SER A 61 -29.72 -2.61 7.28
N LEU A 62 -29.85 -3.81 6.71
CA LEU A 62 -29.14 -4.20 5.49
C LEU A 62 -29.64 -3.40 4.29
N GLU A 63 -30.95 -3.17 4.17
CA GLU A 63 -31.50 -2.28 3.13
C GLU A 63 -30.97 -0.84 3.22
N LEU A 64 -30.79 -0.30 4.43
CA LEU A 64 -30.20 1.04 4.61
C LEU A 64 -28.72 1.06 4.20
N TYR A 65 -27.99 -0.02 4.48
CA TYR A 65 -26.61 -0.21 4.09
C TYR A 65 -26.46 -0.32 2.56
N GLU A 66 -27.22 -1.21 1.92
CA GLU A 66 -27.20 -1.45 0.46
C GLU A 66 -27.60 -0.21 -0.34
N GLN A 67 -28.51 0.62 0.19
CA GLN A 67 -28.92 1.86 -0.45
C GLN A 67 -27.95 3.04 -0.22
N GLY A 68 -26.79 2.80 0.39
CA GLY A 68 -25.74 3.82 0.58
C GLY A 68 -26.20 5.00 1.43
N ARG A 69 -27.06 4.77 2.43
CA ARG A 69 -27.68 5.84 3.23
C ARG A 69 -26.88 6.25 4.47
N ILE A 70 -25.60 5.88 4.52
CA ILE A 70 -24.72 6.06 5.68
C ILE A 70 -23.58 7.00 5.27
N THR A 71 -23.27 7.97 6.13
CA THR A 71 -22.23 8.98 5.89
C THR A 71 -21.42 9.18 7.17
N HIS A 72 -20.10 9.23 7.06
CA HIS A 72 -19.21 9.53 8.19
C HIS A 72 -18.85 11.01 8.21
N ILE A 73 -18.76 11.59 9.41
CA ILE A 73 -18.43 12.99 9.65
C ILE A 73 -17.19 13.04 10.56
N TYR A 74 -16.12 13.65 10.06
CA TYR A 74 -14.85 13.79 10.76
C TYR A 74 -14.60 15.28 11.15
N PRO A 75 -13.94 15.56 12.27
CA PRO A 75 -13.52 16.92 12.63
C PRO A 75 -12.43 17.42 11.67
N SER A 76 -12.60 18.63 11.14
CA SER A 76 -11.83 19.18 10.00
C SER A 76 -10.35 19.53 10.27
N GLU A 77 -9.77 19.21 11.44
CA GLU A 77 -8.44 19.71 11.83
C GLU A 77 -7.47 18.64 12.37
N THR A 78 -7.71 17.34 12.16
CA THR A 78 -6.69 16.33 12.51
C THR A 78 -6.40 15.38 11.37
N THR A 79 -5.33 15.70 10.66
CA THR A 79 -4.50 14.76 9.90
C THR A 79 -4.19 13.52 10.75
N ALA A 80 -4.35 12.34 10.15
CA ALA A 80 -3.71 11.09 10.57
C ALA A 80 -3.98 10.56 11.99
N VAL A 81 -5.22 10.53 12.47
CA VAL A 81 -5.59 9.69 13.63
C VAL A 81 -6.70 8.72 13.25
N ILE A 82 -6.38 7.42 13.30
CA ILE A 82 -7.35 6.32 13.13
C ILE A 82 -8.54 6.58 14.06
N PRO A 83 -9.79 6.43 13.60
CA PRO A 83 -10.91 6.42 14.50
C PRO A 83 -10.85 5.17 15.40
N HIS A 84 -10.25 5.30 16.59
CA HIS A 84 -10.28 4.25 17.59
C HIS A 84 -11.67 4.15 18.20
N SER A 85 -12.24 2.94 18.19
CA SER A 85 -13.55 2.59 18.78
C SER A 85 -13.51 2.42 20.30
N ASP A 86 -12.59 3.13 20.98
CA ASP A 86 -12.59 3.14 22.44
C ASP A 86 -13.76 3.98 22.91
N ARG A 87 -14.51 3.44 23.88
CA ARG A 87 -15.79 3.96 24.40
C ARG A 87 -15.78 5.45 24.85
N ASN A 88 -14.61 6.09 24.87
CA ASN A 88 -14.37 7.48 25.24
C ASN A 88 -13.49 8.29 24.25
N ASN A 89 -13.13 7.75 23.08
CA ASN A 89 -12.14 8.35 22.16
C ASN A 89 -12.57 8.40 20.67
N ALA A 90 -13.84 8.12 20.37
CA ALA A 90 -14.37 8.18 19.01
C ALA A 90 -14.31 9.61 18.43
N ARG A 91 -13.44 9.84 17.44
CA ARG A 91 -13.24 11.14 16.77
C ARG A 91 -14.08 11.32 15.51
N TYR A 92 -15.23 10.65 15.40
CA TYR A 92 -16.12 10.79 14.23
C TYR A 92 -17.58 10.52 14.60
N LEU A 93 -18.48 11.10 13.82
CA LEU A 93 -19.93 10.88 13.92
C LEU A 93 -20.40 10.10 12.70
N VAL A 94 -21.38 9.22 12.91
CA VAL A 94 -22.07 8.53 11.82
C VAL A 94 -23.43 9.17 11.63
N GLN A 95 -23.76 9.46 10.37
CA GLN A 95 -25.03 9.98 9.94
C GLN A 95 -25.74 8.94 9.08
N VAL A 96 -26.96 8.56 9.48
CA VAL A 96 -27.80 7.60 8.75
C VAL A 96 -29.08 8.28 8.31
N LYS A 97 -29.36 8.25 6.99
CA LYS A 97 -30.61 8.74 6.42
C LYS A 97 -31.66 7.62 6.44
N GLY A 98 -32.66 7.75 7.31
CA GLY A 98 -33.74 6.77 7.41
C GLY A 98 -34.63 6.72 6.16
N PHE A 99 -35.53 5.73 6.09
CA PHE A 99 -36.46 5.58 4.97
C PHE A 99 -37.42 6.76 4.80
N SER A 100 -37.74 7.47 5.89
CA SER A 100 -38.53 8.70 5.88
C SER A 100 -37.77 9.92 5.35
N GLY A 101 -36.47 9.79 5.04
CA GLY A 101 -35.59 10.90 4.71
C GLY A 101 -35.05 11.66 5.92
N SER A 102 -35.50 11.34 7.13
CA SER A 102 -34.99 11.90 8.38
C SER A 102 -33.54 11.48 8.61
N ILE A 103 -32.73 12.40 9.12
CA ILE A 103 -31.30 12.20 9.35
C ILE A 103 -31.06 11.91 10.83
N TYR A 104 -30.31 10.85 11.12
CA TYR A 104 -29.94 10.45 12.46
C TYR A 104 -28.42 10.47 12.61
N THR A 105 -27.91 11.32 13.50
CA THR A 105 -26.47 11.45 13.78
C THR A 105 -26.17 10.91 15.17
N PHE A 106 -25.18 10.04 15.29
CA PHE A 106 -24.79 9.42 16.56
C PHE A 106 -23.32 8.95 16.53
N PHE A 107 -22.80 8.61 17.71
CA PHE A 107 -21.46 8.03 17.84
C PHE A 107 -21.49 6.53 17.52
N PRO A 108 -20.49 6.01 16.80
CA PRO A 108 -20.46 4.63 16.33
C PRO A 108 -20.44 3.58 17.46
N ASP A 109 -19.71 3.84 18.55
CA ASP A 109 -19.56 2.88 19.66
C ASP A 109 -20.69 2.96 20.70
N VAL A 110 -21.68 3.82 20.45
CA VAL A 110 -22.80 4.04 21.34
C VAL A 110 -24.04 3.40 20.75
N ASN A 111 -24.60 2.40 21.44
CA ASN A 111 -25.92 1.86 21.12
C ASN A 111 -27.02 2.86 21.53
N TYR A 112 -27.13 3.98 20.81
CA TYR A 112 -28.16 5.00 21.03
C TYR A 112 -28.50 5.72 19.72
N CYS A 113 -29.80 5.89 19.48
CA CYS A 113 -30.29 6.68 18.37
C CYS A 113 -31.52 7.49 18.80
N THR A 114 -31.68 8.68 18.25
CA THR A 114 -32.80 9.58 18.54
C THR A 114 -34.11 9.17 17.84
N CYS A 115 -34.13 8.04 17.13
CA CYS A 115 -35.34 7.60 16.42
C CYS A 115 -36.42 7.06 17.37
N ALA A 116 -37.68 7.18 16.95
CA ALA A 116 -38.84 6.73 17.74
C ALA A 116 -38.81 5.22 18.04
N SER A 117 -38.32 4.40 17.10
CA SER A 117 -38.16 2.95 17.30
C SER A 117 -37.17 2.65 18.42
N PHE A 118 -36.05 3.37 18.51
CA PHE A 118 -35.10 3.20 19.62
C PHE A 118 -35.75 3.58 20.96
N ARG A 119 -36.42 4.74 21.01
CA ARG A 119 -37.09 5.21 22.23
C ARG A 119 -38.16 4.24 22.73
N CYS A 120 -39.02 3.75 21.85
CA CYS A 120 -40.12 2.88 22.27
C CYS A 120 -39.67 1.42 22.44
N GLN A 121 -38.94 0.88 21.47
CA GLN A 121 -38.70 -0.57 21.39
C GLN A 121 -37.43 -1.01 22.14
N VAL A 122 -36.43 -0.13 22.27
CA VAL A 122 -35.18 -0.43 23.02
C VAL A 122 -35.28 0.06 24.47
N LEU A 123 -35.66 1.32 24.69
CA LEU A 123 -35.66 1.91 26.04
C LEU A 123 -36.90 1.55 26.87
N ASN A 124 -38.10 1.66 26.31
CA ASN A 124 -39.34 1.43 27.07
C ASN A 124 -39.73 -0.06 27.10
N ASP A 125 -39.92 -0.65 25.92
CA ASP A 125 -40.49 -1.99 25.80
C ASP A 125 -39.43 -3.10 25.89
N LYS A 126 -38.15 -2.76 25.69
CA LYS A 126 -37.01 -3.70 25.64
C LYS A 126 -37.29 -4.94 24.76
N SER A 127 -37.99 -4.70 23.65
CA SER A 127 -38.40 -5.74 22.70
C SER A 127 -37.32 -6.05 21.67
N ILE A 128 -36.43 -5.08 21.41
CA ILE A 128 -35.27 -5.21 20.52
C ILE A 128 -34.01 -4.63 21.18
N PHE A 129 -32.85 -5.15 20.82
CA PHE A 129 -31.57 -4.71 21.38
C PHE A 129 -31.10 -3.36 20.85
N THR A 130 -31.33 -3.09 19.57
CA THR A 130 -30.94 -1.85 18.90
C THR A 130 -31.90 -1.53 17.77
N CYS A 131 -31.82 -0.31 17.22
CA CYS A 131 -32.60 0.08 16.05
C CYS A 131 -31.83 -0.15 14.75
N LYS A 132 -32.56 -0.17 13.62
CA LYS A 132 -31.98 -0.36 12.29
C LYS A 132 -30.87 0.64 11.92
N HIS A 133 -30.92 1.87 12.43
CA HIS A 133 -29.93 2.90 12.07
C HIS A 133 -28.57 2.63 12.71
N VAL A 134 -28.57 2.28 14.01
CA VAL A 134 -27.34 1.93 14.75
C VAL A 134 -26.76 0.63 14.18
N LEU A 135 -27.61 -0.37 13.94
CA LEU A 135 -27.17 -1.63 13.36
C LEU A 135 -26.56 -1.47 11.96
N ALA A 136 -27.18 -0.63 11.10
CA ALA A 136 -26.63 -0.32 9.78
C ALA A 136 -25.27 0.38 9.86
N ALA A 137 -25.10 1.29 10.82
CA ALA A 137 -23.81 1.95 11.07
C ALA A 137 -22.73 0.96 11.52
N TRP A 138 -23.05 -0.01 12.39
CA TRP A 138 -22.10 -1.04 12.82
C TRP A 138 -21.64 -1.94 11.68
N PHE A 139 -22.55 -2.33 10.77
CA PHE A 139 -22.16 -3.08 9.57
C PHE A 139 -21.25 -2.27 8.64
N HIS A 140 -21.53 -0.99 8.48
CA HIS A 140 -20.70 -0.12 7.67
C HIS A 140 -19.30 0.12 8.27
N MET A 141 -19.21 0.26 9.60
CA MET A 141 -17.95 0.41 10.31
C MET A 141 -17.07 -0.84 10.23
N SER A 142 -17.68 -2.03 10.33
CA SER A 142 -16.96 -3.31 10.25
C SER A 142 -16.25 -3.51 8.91
N ASN A 143 -16.69 -2.81 7.85
CA ASN A 143 -16.10 -2.86 6.52
C ASN A 143 -15.12 -1.72 6.21
N MET A 144 -15.07 -0.64 7.00
CA MET A 144 -14.29 0.57 6.65
C MET A 144 -12.94 0.68 7.37
N TYR A 145 -12.78 0.05 8.54
CA TYR A 145 -11.49 0.01 9.25
C TYR A 145 -11.21 -1.40 9.76
N PRO A 146 -10.32 -2.13 9.07
CA PRO A 146 -9.92 -3.43 9.55
C PRO A 146 -9.21 -3.31 10.92
N ASP A 147 -9.46 -4.27 11.81
CA ASP A 147 -8.85 -4.27 13.14
C ASP A 147 -7.33 -4.45 13.02
N THR A 148 -6.54 -3.39 13.25
CA THR A 148 -5.07 -3.40 13.03
C THR A 148 -4.36 -4.47 13.86
N THR A 149 -4.99 -4.93 14.94
CA THR A 149 -4.49 -5.98 15.83
C THR A 149 -4.32 -7.34 15.14
N ASN A 150 -5.01 -7.61 14.03
CA ASN A 150 -4.97 -8.89 13.32
C ASN A 150 -4.12 -8.89 12.04
N TYR A 151 -3.33 -7.84 11.80
CA TYR A 151 -2.49 -7.73 10.61
C TYR A 151 -1.05 -8.15 10.90
N MET A 152 -0.41 -8.80 9.94
CA MET A 152 1.02 -9.09 9.99
C MET A 152 1.84 -7.88 9.59
N LEU A 153 1.37 -7.12 8.59
CA LEU A 153 1.96 -5.87 8.14
C LEU A 153 0.90 -4.77 8.08
N VAL A 154 1.18 -3.63 8.72
CA VAL A 154 0.44 -2.37 8.60
C VAL A 154 1.45 -1.29 8.26
N ALA A 155 1.27 -0.61 7.14
CA ALA A 155 2.15 0.45 6.69
C ALA A 155 1.34 1.68 6.27
N LYS A 156 1.69 2.86 6.77
CA LYS A 156 1.01 4.12 6.44
C LYS A 156 1.98 5.17 5.92
N LEU A 157 1.57 5.86 4.88
CA LEU A 157 2.33 6.93 4.26
C LEU A 157 1.45 8.15 4.04
N GLY A 158 1.97 9.32 4.40
CA GLY A 158 1.34 10.59 4.07
C GLY A 158 1.77 11.15 2.71
N ASN A 159 2.94 10.75 2.20
CA ASN A 159 3.43 11.20 0.90
C ASN A 159 3.52 10.04 -0.08
N LEU A 160 2.56 9.98 -0.99
CA LEU A 160 2.47 8.96 -2.02
C LEU A 160 3.34 9.21 -3.24
N ARG A 161 3.80 10.45 -3.46
CA ARG A 161 4.54 10.82 -4.68
C ARG A 161 5.76 9.94 -4.87
N THR A 162 6.60 9.86 -3.85
CA THR A 162 7.85 9.10 -3.93
C THR A 162 7.58 7.61 -4.10
N ILE A 163 6.60 7.04 -3.40
CA ILE A 163 6.25 5.62 -3.54
C ILE A 163 5.78 5.31 -4.96
N VAL A 164 4.91 6.14 -5.52
CA VAL A 164 4.42 5.94 -6.89
C VAL A 164 5.57 6.06 -7.90
N GLN A 165 6.51 6.99 -7.70
CA GLN A 165 7.71 7.12 -8.53
C GLN A 165 8.60 5.87 -8.44
N LEU A 166 8.87 5.38 -7.22
CA LEU A 166 9.64 4.16 -6.99
C LEU A 166 9.01 2.95 -7.68
N LEU A 167 7.71 2.74 -7.51
CA LEU A 167 6.99 1.61 -8.11
C LEU A 167 6.91 1.74 -9.64
N LYS A 168 6.67 2.94 -10.17
CA LYS A 168 6.71 3.20 -11.63
C LYS A 168 8.09 2.91 -12.22
N ALA A 169 9.15 3.23 -11.48
CA ALA A 169 10.51 3.02 -11.95
C ALA A 169 10.80 1.55 -12.20
N ILE A 170 10.24 0.63 -11.41
CA ILE A 170 10.44 -0.83 -11.53
C ILE A 170 9.29 -1.55 -12.25
N ASN A 171 8.27 -0.83 -12.71
CA ASN A 171 7.09 -1.43 -13.35
C ASN A 171 7.36 -1.79 -14.83
N PHE A 172 8.03 -2.92 -15.07
CA PHE A 172 8.26 -3.50 -16.40
C PHE A 172 7.83 -4.96 -16.51
N LYS A 173 7.31 -5.56 -15.44
CA LYS A 173 6.61 -6.85 -15.43
C LYS A 173 5.33 -6.76 -14.63
N GLU A 174 4.42 -7.67 -14.95
CA GLU A 174 3.09 -7.71 -14.34
C GLU A 174 3.12 -7.99 -12.84
N THR A 175 4.00 -8.88 -12.38
CA THR A 175 4.04 -9.29 -10.98
C THR A 175 5.33 -8.84 -10.29
N ALA A 176 5.21 -8.48 -9.00
CA ALA A 176 6.34 -8.16 -8.14
C ALA A 176 6.24 -8.92 -6.82
N THR A 177 7.40 -9.32 -6.29
CA THR A 177 7.53 -9.91 -4.96
C THR A 177 7.82 -8.81 -3.95
N CYS A 178 6.95 -8.68 -2.96
CA CYS A 178 7.09 -7.76 -1.84
C CYS A 178 7.67 -8.50 -0.64
N PHE A 179 8.71 -7.94 -0.05
CA PHE A 179 9.38 -8.44 1.13
C PHE A 179 9.42 -7.35 2.20
N GLY A 180 8.70 -7.56 3.29
CA GLY A 180 8.62 -6.64 4.43
C GLY A 180 9.43 -7.17 5.61
N THR A 181 10.31 -6.34 6.15
CA THR A 181 11.13 -6.59 7.35
C THR A 181 11.03 -5.40 8.29
N GLU A 182 11.53 -5.52 9.53
CA GLU A 182 11.61 -4.38 10.47
C GLU A 182 12.31 -3.14 9.89
N ASN A 183 13.21 -3.33 8.93
CA ASN A 183 13.99 -2.27 8.30
C ASN A 183 13.22 -1.54 7.18
N GLY A 184 12.15 -2.15 6.65
CA GLY A 184 11.35 -1.55 5.59
C GLY A 184 10.75 -2.56 4.61
N LEU A 185 10.23 -2.02 3.50
CA LEU A 185 9.57 -2.77 2.44
C LEU A 185 10.43 -2.75 1.17
N LYS A 186 10.75 -3.93 0.64
CA LYS A 186 11.42 -4.14 -0.64
C LYS A 186 10.43 -4.71 -1.64
N VAL A 187 10.27 -4.08 -2.80
CA VAL A 187 9.45 -4.58 -3.91
C VAL A 187 10.37 -4.94 -5.06
N THR A 188 10.34 -6.21 -5.49
CA THR A 188 11.30 -6.78 -6.45
C THR A 188 10.58 -7.33 -7.67
N VAL A 189 11.14 -7.06 -8.85
CA VAL A 189 10.68 -7.54 -10.15
C VAL A 189 11.86 -8.21 -10.87
N GLU A 190 11.61 -9.36 -11.47
CA GLU A 190 12.62 -10.09 -12.24
C GLU A 190 12.19 -10.30 -13.69
N ASP A 191 13.16 -10.33 -14.60
CA ASP A 191 12.97 -10.72 -15.99
C ASP A 191 14.02 -11.76 -16.43
N ALA A 192 13.51 -12.87 -16.97
CA ALA A 192 14.26 -13.91 -17.67
C ALA A 192 15.51 -14.43 -16.92
N LYS A 193 15.55 -14.32 -15.58
CA LYS A 193 16.71 -14.66 -14.75
C LYS A 193 18.01 -13.90 -15.09
N CYS A 194 17.92 -12.83 -15.87
CA CYS A 194 19.06 -12.03 -16.30
C CYS A 194 18.99 -10.59 -15.79
N MET A 195 17.83 -10.18 -15.28
CA MET A 195 17.58 -8.83 -14.81
C MET A 195 16.72 -8.86 -13.56
N GLN A 196 17.10 -8.10 -12.55
CA GLN A 196 16.33 -7.88 -11.34
C GLN A 196 16.28 -6.38 -11.04
N ALA A 197 15.11 -5.88 -10.67
CA ALA A 197 14.93 -4.53 -10.17
C ALA A 197 14.26 -4.55 -8.80
N SER A 198 14.72 -3.71 -7.89
CA SER A 198 14.15 -3.59 -6.56
C SER A 198 13.96 -2.14 -6.16
N ALA A 199 12.77 -1.79 -5.66
CA ALA A 199 12.54 -0.55 -4.95
C ALA A 199 12.57 -0.83 -3.45
N TYR A 200 13.42 -0.12 -2.72
CA TYR A 200 13.52 -0.25 -1.26
C TYR A 200 13.04 1.03 -0.57
N ILE A 201 12.09 0.85 0.33
CA ILE A 201 11.46 1.90 1.12
C ILE A 201 11.76 1.60 2.60
N PRO A 202 12.67 2.35 3.24
CA PRO A 202 12.99 2.15 4.65
C PRO A 202 11.78 2.37 5.57
N SER A 203 11.72 1.68 6.71
CA SER A 203 10.60 1.76 7.67
C SER A 203 10.37 3.17 8.23
N HIS A 204 11.44 3.97 8.36
CA HIS A 204 11.34 5.37 8.79
C HIS A 204 10.67 6.31 7.77
N VAL A 205 10.48 5.89 6.53
CA VAL A 205 9.74 6.66 5.50
C VAL A 205 8.22 6.57 5.73
N PHE A 206 7.78 5.56 6.47
CA PHE A 206 6.39 5.39 6.82
C PHE A 206 6.07 6.16 8.10
N GLN A 207 4.87 6.74 8.16
CA GLN A 207 4.34 7.35 9.38
C GLN A 207 4.02 6.28 10.44
N GLU A 208 3.60 5.10 9.97
CA GLU A 208 3.36 3.92 10.79
C GLU A 208 3.86 2.71 10.01
N PHE A 209 4.69 1.88 10.63
CA PHE A 209 5.15 0.62 10.04
C PHE A 209 5.19 -0.43 11.15
N ASN A 210 4.12 -1.22 11.23
CA ASN A 210 3.96 -2.29 12.20
C ASN A 210 4.08 -3.63 11.49
N LEU A 211 5.08 -4.40 11.88
CA LEU A 211 5.35 -5.73 11.36
C LEU A 211 5.44 -6.70 12.53
N LYS A 212 4.70 -7.81 12.48
CA LYS A 212 4.75 -8.86 13.52
C LYS A 212 5.92 -9.83 13.30
N ASP A 213 6.11 -10.24 12.05
CA ASP A 213 7.17 -11.12 11.56
C ASP A 213 7.45 -10.74 10.11
N ASP A 214 8.61 -11.14 9.59
CA ASP A 214 8.95 -10.94 8.18
C ASP A 214 7.88 -11.52 7.26
N VAL A 215 7.44 -10.72 6.29
CA VAL A 215 6.40 -11.12 5.33
C VAL A 215 6.96 -11.14 3.92
N ILE A 216 6.57 -12.17 3.17
CA ILE A 216 6.83 -12.26 1.74
C ILE A 216 5.52 -12.60 1.03
N PHE A 217 5.18 -11.83 0.01
CA PHE A 217 4.00 -12.06 -0.81
C PHE A 217 4.20 -11.46 -2.19
N ARG A 218 3.52 -12.02 -3.18
CA ARG A 218 3.58 -11.51 -4.56
C ARG A 218 2.26 -10.87 -4.96
N ILE A 219 2.33 -9.75 -5.67
CA ILE A 219 1.17 -9.00 -6.15
C ILE A 219 1.29 -8.70 -7.64
N ASN A 220 0.16 -8.36 -8.27
CA ASN A 220 0.16 -7.73 -9.57
C ASN A 220 0.58 -6.26 -9.42
N LEU A 221 1.81 -5.94 -9.83
CA LEU A 221 2.39 -4.61 -9.73
C LEU A 221 1.70 -3.61 -10.66
N ASN A 222 1.26 -4.05 -11.85
CA ASN A 222 0.53 -3.18 -12.77
C ASN A 222 -0.75 -2.67 -12.11
N VAL A 223 -1.53 -3.56 -11.49
CA VAL A 223 -2.77 -3.18 -10.80
C VAL A 223 -2.47 -2.23 -9.64
N LEU A 224 -1.46 -2.52 -8.81
CA LEU A 224 -1.08 -1.60 -7.72
C LEU A 224 -0.70 -0.21 -8.26
N VAL A 225 0.14 -0.15 -9.29
CA VAL A 225 0.58 1.12 -9.88
C VAL A 225 -0.60 1.88 -10.50
N GLU A 226 -1.49 1.20 -11.21
CA GLU A 226 -2.71 1.78 -11.78
C GLU A 226 -3.61 2.36 -10.70
N CYS A 227 -3.85 1.62 -9.60
CA CYS A 227 -4.63 2.09 -8.47
C CYS A 227 -4.07 3.38 -7.88
N LEU A 228 -2.75 3.45 -7.68
CA LEU A 228 -2.09 4.65 -7.15
C LEU A 228 -2.09 5.81 -8.16
N CYS A 229 -2.05 5.50 -9.46
CA CYS A 229 -2.03 6.51 -10.52
C CYS A 229 -3.38 7.21 -10.71
N MET A 230 -4.49 6.63 -10.26
CA MET A 230 -5.80 7.29 -10.28
C MET A 230 -5.77 8.66 -9.58
N PHE A 231 -4.87 8.80 -8.59
CA PHE A 231 -4.71 10.01 -7.78
C PHE A 231 -3.49 10.85 -8.20
N TRP A 232 -2.82 10.52 -9.32
CA TRP A 232 -1.54 11.13 -9.71
C TRP A 232 -1.60 12.65 -9.89
N SER A 233 -2.71 13.20 -10.40
CA SER A 233 -2.88 14.65 -10.57
C SER A 233 -2.82 15.38 -9.22
N ASN A 234 -3.39 14.77 -8.18
CA ASN A 234 -3.57 15.37 -6.87
C ASN A 234 -2.39 15.07 -5.94
N ILE A 235 -1.71 13.93 -6.14
CA ILE A 235 -0.40 13.64 -5.52
C ILE A 235 0.65 14.68 -5.92
N ASN A 236 0.50 15.30 -7.11
CA ASN A 236 1.46 16.27 -7.62
C ASN A 236 1.14 17.73 -7.29
N SER A 237 -0.01 18.02 -6.68
CA SER A 237 -0.37 19.38 -6.30
C SER A 237 0.34 19.81 -5.01
N GLN A 238 0.62 21.10 -4.90
CA GLN A 238 1.18 21.69 -3.67
C GLN A 238 0.14 21.57 -2.54
N GLY A 239 0.49 20.90 -1.44
CA GLY A 239 -0.41 20.69 -0.30
C GLY A 239 -1.32 19.46 -0.41
N SER A 240 -0.91 18.45 -1.19
CA SER A 240 -1.63 17.17 -1.31
C SER A 240 -1.93 16.54 0.06
N SER A 241 -3.19 16.14 0.27
CA SER A 241 -3.68 15.44 1.47
C SER A 241 -3.72 13.92 1.31
N VAL A 242 -3.23 13.39 0.17
CA VAL A 242 -3.46 11.98 -0.19
C VAL A 242 -2.60 11.05 0.66
N ALA A 243 -3.25 10.30 1.55
CA ALA A 243 -2.61 9.30 2.41
C ALA A 243 -2.86 7.89 1.89
N LEU A 244 -1.92 6.98 2.16
CA LEU A 244 -2.07 5.55 1.89
C LEU A 244 -1.87 4.73 3.15
N GLN A 245 -2.70 3.69 3.28
CA GLN A 245 -2.56 2.67 4.30
C GLN A 245 -2.59 1.30 3.62
N LEU A 246 -1.56 0.49 3.89
CA LEU A 246 -1.42 -0.86 3.40
C LEU A 246 -1.59 -1.82 4.57
N PHE A 247 -2.41 -2.85 4.36
CA PHE A 247 -2.71 -3.87 5.35
C PHE A 247 -2.54 -5.25 4.74
N TYR A 248 -1.82 -6.13 5.43
CA TYR A 248 -1.65 -7.53 5.03
C TYR A 248 -1.75 -8.46 6.24
N LYS A 249 -2.70 -9.41 6.18
CA LYS A 249 -2.99 -10.35 7.28
C LYS A 249 -2.05 -11.55 7.35
N GLY A 250 -1.28 -11.80 6.29
CA GLY A 250 -0.45 -12.99 6.16
C GLY A 250 -0.87 -13.87 4.99
N THR A 251 -0.20 -15.01 4.87
CA THR A 251 -0.31 -15.93 3.73
C THR A 251 -1.77 -16.32 3.45
N GLY A 252 -2.13 -16.36 2.17
CA GLY A 252 -3.49 -16.69 1.70
C GLY A 252 -4.50 -15.53 1.77
N HIS A 253 -4.14 -14.36 2.32
CA HIS A 253 -5.01 -13.19 2.37
C HIS A 253 -4.58 -12.13 1.34
N PRO A 254 -5.50 -11.33 0.79
CA PRO A 254 -5.15 -10.21 -0.08
C PRO A 254 -4.43 -9.09 0.70
N VAL A 255 -3.73 -8.23 -0.03
CA VAL A 255 -3.23 -6.95 0.48
C VAL A 255 -4.32 -5.90 0.27
N THR A 256 -4.75 -5.27 1.35
CA THR A 256 -5.69 -4.15 1.28
C THR A 256 -4.90 -2.84 1.23
N VAL A 257 -5.22 -1.99 0.28
CA VAL A 257 -4.64 -0.65 0.11
C VAL A 257 -5.77 0.36 0.20
N LEU A 258 -5.77 1.15 1.27
CA LEU A 258 -6.69 2.27 1.46
C LEU A 258 -5.99 3.55 1.04
N ILE A 259 -6.59 4.30 0.14
CA ILE A 259 -6.12 5.62 -0.29
C ILE A 259 -7.14 6.64 0.15
N GLU A 260 -6.73 7.59 0.99
CA GLU A 260 -7.58 8.67 1.49
C GLU A 260 -7.21 9.97 0.79
N GLU A 261 -8.19 10.65 0.20
CA GLU A 261 -8.05 11.96 -0.43
C GLU A 261 -9.22 12.86 -0.03
N ASP A 262 -8.95 13.98 0.65
CA ASP A 262 -9.97 14.96 1.06
C ASP A 262 -11.22 14.34 1.73
N GLY A 263 -11.01 13.29 2.53
CA GLY A 263 -12.06 12.54 3.24
C GLY A 263 -12.77 11.46 2.41
N VAL A 264 -12.42 11.29 1.12
CA VAL A 264 -12.84 10.17 0.29
C VAL A 264 -11.84 9.03 0.46
N ILE A 265 -12.34 7.86 0.86
CA ILE A 265 -11.52 6.65 1.03
C ILE A 265 -11.79 5.69 -0.12
N THR A 266 -10.73 5.32 -0.83
CA THR A 266 -10.75 4.30 -1.87
C THR A 266 -10.12 3.02 -1.33
N ASP A 267 -10.89 1.94 -1.35
CA ASP A 267 -10.46 0.61 -0.91
C ASP A 267 -10.08 -0.25 -2.12
N CYS A 268 -8.81 -0.66 -2.17
CA CYS A 268 -8.28 -1.56 -3.19
C CYS A 268 -7.86 -2.89 -2.54
N SER A 269 -8.46 -4.00 -2.98
CA SER A 269 -8.06 -5.35 -2.55
C SER A 269 -7.22 -6.05 -3.62
N LEU A 270 -5.92 -6.20 -3.36
CA LEU A 270 -4.96 -6.84 -4.25
C LEU A 270 -4.79 -8.30 -3.87
N LYS A 271 -5.12 -9.21 -4.80
CA LYS A 271 -4.89 -10.65 -4.60
C LYS A 271 -3.39 -10.93 -4.49
N THR A 272 -3.03 -11.74 -3.51
CA THR A 272 -1.67 -12.22 -3.32
C THR A 272 -1.46 -13.57 -4.01
N GLN A 273 -0.21 -13.84 -4.35
CA GLN A 273 0.27 -15.10 -4.91
C GLN A 273 1.43 -15.59 -4.05
N ASP A 274 1.69 -16.89 -4.11
CA ASP A 274 2.89 -17.47 -3.50
C ASP A 274 4.14 -16.89 -4.19
N PRO A 275 5.18 -16.54 -3.41
CA PRO A 275 6.40 -16.00 -3.97
C PRO A 275 7.19 -17.08 -4.72
N ASP A 276 7.73 -16.71 -5.89
CA ASP A 276 8.73 -17.52 -6.57
C ASP A 276 10.09 -17.37 -5.87
N GLU A 277 10.99 -18.35 -6.05
CA GLU A 277 12.39 -18.22 -5.67
C GLU A 277 13.02 -17.06 -6.45
N LEU A 278 13.36 -15.98 -5.74
CA LEU A 278 14.12 -14.86 -6.30
C LEU A 278 15.59 -15.24 -6.44
N LEU A 279 16.22 -14.73 -7.49
CA LEU A 279 17.66 -14.83 -7.68
C LEU A 279 18.37 -13.86 -6.74
N ASP A 280 19.37 -14.38 -6.05
CA ASP A 280 20.23 -13.58 -5.19
C ASP A 280 21.30 -12.85 -6.03
N PHE A 281 20.87 -11.80 -6.73
CA PHE A 281 21.82 -10.86 -7.34
C PHE A 281 22.43 -10.00 -6.23
N HIS A 282 23.67 -10.32 -5.89
CA HIS A 282 24.46 -9.56 -4.94
C HIS A 282 25.81 -9.19 -5.54
N LEU A 283 26.22 -7.93 -5.34
CA LEU A 283 27.58 -7.47 -5.60
C LEU A 283 28.29 -7.29 -4.27
N ASP A 284 29.13 -8.25 -3.90
CA ASP A 284 29.97 -8.10 -2.71
C ASP A 284 30.86 -6.85 -2.85
N PRO A 285 30.95 -5.99 -1.83
CA PRO A 285 31.79 -4.80 -1.88
C PRO A 285 33.26 -5.08 -2.22
N GLU A 286 33.76 -6.27 -1.87
CA GLU A 286 35.13 -6.73 -2.17
C GLU A 286 35.32 -7.12 -3.65
N ASN A 287 34.23 -7.50 -4.33
CA ASN A 287 34.24 -7.96 -5.73
C ASN A 287 33.90 -6.82 -6.72
N VAL A 288 33.59 -5.61 -6.23
CA VAL A 288 33.33 -4.44 -7.09
C VAL A 288 34.62 -4.02 -7.79
N LEU A 289 34.66 -4.21 -9.11
CA LEU A 289 35.80 -3.89 -9.96
C LEU A 289 35.83 -2.40 -10.33
N ASN A 290 34.67 -1.87 -10.70
CA ASN A 290 34.50 -0.47 -11.10
C ASN A 290 33.28 0.12 -10.41
N LYS A 291 33.40 1.38 -10.01
CA LYS A 291 32.34 2.17 -9.38
C LYS A 291 32.37 3.59 -9.91
N VAL A 292 31.24 4.04 -10.46
CA VAL A 292 31.07 5.41 -10.96
C VAL A 292 29.81 6.00 -10.34
N VAL A 293 29.88 7.20 -9.80
CA VAL A 293 28.74 7.92 -9.21
C VAL A 293 28.55 9.23 -9.98
N LEU A 294 27.36 9.38 -10.57
CA LEU A 294 27.02 10.48 -11.46
C LEU A 294 25.73 11.18 -11.00
N GLN A 295 25.58 12.45 -11.37
CA GLN A 295 24.26 13.07 -11.43
C GLN A 295 23.43 12.41 -12.53
N THR A 296 22.14 12.16 -12.26
CA THR A 296 21.27 11.41 -13.20
C THR A 296 21.06 12.12 -14.53
N GLU A 297 21.13 13.45 -14.55
CA GLU A 297 21.01 14.28 -15.76
C GLU A 297 22.06 13.94 -16.82
N LEU A 298 23.32 13.75 -16.43
CA LEU A 298 24.40 13.41 -17.35
C LEU A 298 24.11 12.08 -18.06
N LEU A 299 23.75 11.05 -17.29
CA LEU A 299 23.49 9.73 -17.86
C LEU A 299 22.20 9.71 -18.69
N LYS A 300 21.20 10.52 -18.31
CA LYS A 300 19.94 10.64 -19.04
C LYS A 300 20.15 11.21 -20.44
N ASP A 301 20.90 12.30 -20.55
CA ASP A 301 21.17 12.94 -21.84
C ASP A 301 21.91 11.97 -22.77
N ILE A 302 22.96 11.33 -22.25
CA ILE A 302 23.75 10.35 -23.02
C ILE A 302 22.91 9.18 -23.50
N LEU A 303 22.15 8.54 -22.60
CA LEU A 303 21.37 7.36 -22.96
C LEU A 303 20.21 7.70 -23.90
N SER A 304 19.75 8.96 -23.94
CA SER A 304 18.72 9.40 -24.90
C SER A 304 19.24 9.58 -26.33
N GLU A 305 20.55 9.75 -26.51
CA GLU A 305 21.22 9.90 -27.81
C GLU A 305 21.69 8.55 -28.41
N LEU A 306 21.56 7.44 -27.66
CA LEU A 306 21.97 6.14 -28.15
C LEU A 306 21.04 5.61 -29.25
N ASP A 307 21.63 4.92 -30.23
CA ASP A 307 20.87 4.27 -31.31
C ASP A 307 19.90 3.21 -30.75
N PRO A 308 18.57 3.43 -30.86
CA PRO A 308 17.58 2.51 -30.30
C PRO A 308 17.43 1.22 -31.12
N THR A 309 18.04 1.14 -32.31
CA THR A 309 18.03 -0.03 -33.20
C THR A 309 19.09 -1.08 -32.82
N SER A 310 20.02 -0.75 -31.92
CA SER A 310 21.01 -1.68 -31.40
C SER A 310 20.37 -2.69 -30.43
N ASP A 311 20.72 -3.97 -30.54
CA ASP A 311 20.29 -5.01 -29.59
C ASP A 311 21.13 -5.00 -28.32
N LEU A 312 22.40 -4.61 -28.44
CA LEU A 312 23.38 -4.60 -27.36
C LEU A 312 23.85 -3.18 -27.05
N ILE A 313 24.31 -3.01 -25.82
CA ILE A 313 25.02 -1.83 -25.35
C ILE A 313 26.28 -2.29 -24.63
N GLU A 314 27.41 -1.75 -25.03
CA GLU A 314 28.71 -2.07 -24.45
C GLU A 314 29.15 -0.94 -23.53
N LEU A 315 29.61 -1.32 -22.34
CA LEU A 315 30.19 -0.42 -21.36
C LEU A 315 31.67 -0.73 -21.22
N LEU A 316 32.52 0.27 -21.48
CA LEU A 316 33.96 0.23 -21.23
C LEU A 316 34.28 1.14 -20.06
N LEU A 317 34.88 0.58 -19.01
CA LEU A 317 35.40 1.31 -17.85
C LEU A 317 36.91 1.08 -17.76
N SER A 318 37.70 2.14 -17.61
CA SER A 318 39.17 2.10 -17.69
C SER A 318 39.82 3.18 -16.80
N PRO A 319 41.01 2.92 -16.22
CA PRO A 319 41.77 3.95 -15.51
C PRO A 319 42.42 4.96 -16.46
N SER A 320 42.53 4.63 -17.75
CA SER A 320 43.05 5.50 -18.81
C SER A 320 41.97 5.87 -19.83
N ALA A 321 42.16 7.00 -20.51
CA ALA A 321 41.27 7.46 -21.58
C ALA A 321 40.89 6.31 -22.54
N PRO A 322 39.60 6.15 -22.89
CA PRO A 322 38.50 7.10 -22.70
C PRO A 322 37.84 7.11 -21.31
N CYS A 323 38.38 6.36 -20.33
CA CYS A 323 37.88 6.22 -18.96
C CYS A 323 36.50 5.55 -18.84
N PHE A 324 35.45 6.17 -19.37
CA PHE A 324 34.13 5.55 -19.45
C PHE A 324 33.50 5.82 -20.81
N ARG A 325 33.29 4.74 -21.57
CA ARG A 325 32.66 4.79 -22.89
C ARG A 325 31.43 3.91 -22.92
N ILE A 326 30.36 4.43 -23.52
CA ILE A 326 29.14 3.70 -23.84
C ILE A 326 29.09 3.56 -25.36
N SER A 327 28.96 2.34 -25.85
CA SER A 327 28.91 2.04 -27.28
C SER A 327 27.63 1.31 -27.66
N THR A 328 27.04 1.66 -28.81
CA THR A 328 25.98 0.89 -29.46
C THR A 328 26.32 0.65 -30.93
N ALA A 329 25.85 -0.47 -31.48
CA ALA A 329 26.09 -0.85 -32.88
C ALA A 329 24.73 -1.15 -33.52
N GLY A 330 24.12 -0.12 -34.11
CA GLY A 330 22.82 -0.22 -34.77
C GLY A 330 22.93 -0.23 -36.29
N LEU A 331 21.79 -0.06 -36.97
CA LEU A 331 21.70 -0.14 -38.43
C LEU A 331 22.48 0.99 -39.13
N ALA A 332 22.59 2.16 -38.48
CA ALA A 332 23.27 3.33 -39.02
C ALA A 332 24.80 3.33 -38.77
N GLY A 333 25.31 2.32 -38.05
CA GLY A 333 26.71 2.18 -37.68
C GLY A 333 26.92 2.15 -36.17
N ILE A 334 28.16 2.40 -35.75
CA ILE A 334 28.57 2.37 -34.35
C ILE A 334 28.53 3.79 -33.79
N CYS A 335 27.88 3.95 -32.65
CA CYS A 335 27.88 5.17 -31.85
C CYS A 335 28.75 4.96 -30.61
N HIS A 336 29.63 5.91 -30.32
CA HIS A 336 30.43 5.94 -29.11
C HIS A 336 30.18 7.25 -28.38
N VAL A 337 29.86 7.16 -27.08
CA VAL A 337 29.75 8.32 -26.20
C VAL A 337 30.72 8.16 -25.04
N ASP A 338 31.63 9.11 -24.91
CA ASP A 338 32.64 9.13 -23.85
C ASP A 338 32.16 10.04 -22.71
N LEU A 339 32.14 9.49 -21.49
CA LEU A 339 31.81 10.23 -20.29
C LEU A 339 33.05 10.87 -19.69
N PRO A 340 32.94 12.08 -19.15
CA PRO A 340 34.02 12.69 -18.40
C PRO A 340 34.32 11.85 -17.14
N HIS A 341 35.60 11.76 -16.76
CA HIS A 341 36.03 11.11 -15.51
C HIS A 341 36.10 12.09 -14.33
N GLU A 342 36.09 13.40 -14.61
CA GLU A 342 36.06 14.50 -13.64
C GLU A 342 35.10 15.59 -14.13
N GLY A 343 34.47 16.30 -13.19
CA GLY A 343 33.59 17.44 -13.48
C GLY A 343 32.45 17.55 -12.48
N ASP A 344 31.67 18.63 -12.56
CA ASP A 344 30.61 18.92 -11.60
C ASP A 344 29.48 17.86 -11.55
N LEU A 345 29.33 17.10 -12.65
CA LEU A 345 28.32 16.04 -12.78
C LEU A 345 28.83 14.64 -12.40
N VAL A 346 30.11 14.52 -12.05
CA VAL A 346 30.78 13.28 -11.67
C VAL A 346 31.21 13.37 -10.21
N ASP A 347 30.47 12.69 -9.34
CA ASP A 347 30.75 12.73 -7.89
C ASP A 347 31.93 11.82 -7.51
N ASN A 348 32.07 10.68 -8.18
CA ASN A 348 33.12 9.70 -7.88
C ASN A 348 33.39 8.82 -9.10
N PHE A 349 34.68 8.60 -9.41
CA PHE A 349 35.11 7.67 -10.45
C PHE A 349 36.21 6.76 -9.90
N GLN A 350 35.90 5.48 -9.71
CA GLN A 350 36.81 4.47 -9.19
C GLN A 350 36.88 3.31 -10.18
N CYS A 351 38.03 3.17 -10.84
CA CYS A 351 38.31 2.10 -11.78
C CYS A 351 39.76 1.65 -11.59
N SER A 352 39.96 0.39 -11.22
CA SER A 352 41.31 -0.17 -10.99
C SER A 352 41.89 -0.89 -12.20
N SER A 353 41.04 -1.38 -13.10
CA SER A 353 41.44 -2.11 -14.30
C SER A 353 40.45 -1.88 -15.44
N THR A 354 40.94 -1.91 -16.67
CA THR A 354 40.09 -1.84 -17.86
C THR A 354 39.18 -3.06 -17.94
N ALA A 355 37.87 -2.83 -18.04
CA ALA A 355 36.85 -3.85 -18.21
C ALA A 355 35.85 -3.42 -19.29
N THR A 356 35.44 -4.38 -20.11
CA THR A 356 34.42 -4.19 -21.15
C THR A 356 33.38 -5.29 -21.00
N ALA A 357 32.10 -4.89 -20.97
CA ALA A 357 31.00 -5.84 -20.90
C ALA A 357 29.82 -5.35 -21.76
N SER A 358 29.14 -6.29 -22.41
CA SER A 358 27.97 -6.03 -23.24
C SER A 358 26.71 -6.50 -22.55
N TYR A 359 25.63 -5.72 -22.68
CA TYR A 359 24.33 -6.01 -22.09
C TYR A 359 23.25 -5.88 -23.15
N LYS A 360 22.12 -6.58 -22.98
CA LYS A 360 20.95 -6.37 -23.85
C LYS A 360 20.38 -4.98 -23.61
N LEU A 361 20.27 -4.17 -24.66
CA LEU A 361 19.71 -2.82 -24.58
C LEU A 361 18.25 -2.86 -24.06
N SER A 362 17.50 -3.93 -24.37
CA SER A 362 16.16 -4.18 -23.84
C SER A 362 16.10 -4.28 -22.30
N HIS A 363 17.18 -4.72 -21.64
CA HIS A 363 17.27 -4.78 -20.18
C HIS A 363 17.78 -3.46 -19.57
N ILE A 364 18.50 -2.65 -20.33
CA ILE A 364 18.95 -1.32 -19.87
C ILE A 364 17.81 -0.29 -19.94
N LYS A 365 16.95 -0.39 -20.96
CA LYS A 365 15.80 0.53 -21.16
C LYS A 365 14.89 0.68 -19.92
N PRO A 366 14.50 -0.38 -19.18
CA PRO A 366 13.74 -0.21 -17.94
C PRO A 366 14.52 0.52 -16.84
N ALA A 367 15.82 0.24 -16.68
CA ALA A 367 16.67 0.92 -15.70
C ALA A 367 16.75 2.43 -15.96
N MET A 368 16.67 2.86 -17.22
CA MET A 368 16.61 4.28 -17.60
C MET A 368 15.38 5.00 -17.04
N LYS A 369 14.25 4.31 -16.79
CA LYS A 369 13.05 4.94 -16.19
C LYS A 369 13.36 5.49 -14.80
N ALA A 370 14.26 4.86 -14.05
CA ALA A 370 14.65 5.31 -12.71
C ALA A 370 15.40 6.65 -12.72
N LEU A 371 16.07 7.01 -13.84
CA LEU A 371 16.75 8.30 -14.00
C LEU A 371 15.79 9.49 -13.94
N LEU A 372 14.51 9.29 -14.22
CA LEU A 372 13.49 10.35 -14.18
C LEU A 372 13.13 10.76 -12.75
N TYR A 373 13.39 9.90 -11.77
CA TYR A 373 12.94 10.07 -10.38
C TYR A 373 14.09 10.23 -9.40
N ALA A 374 15.29 9.74 -9.76
CA ALA A 374 16.47 9.79 -8.90
C ALA A 374 17.32 11.04 -9.14
N ASN A 375 18.05 11.46 -8.11
CA ASN A 375 18.99 12.58 -8.18
C ASN A 375 20.41 12.12 -8.53
N LYS A 376 20.81 10.95 -8.01
CA LYS A 376 22.13 10.36 -8.23
C LYS A 376 22.01 8.91 -8.65
N VAL A 377 22.97 8.46 -9.45
CA VAL A 377 23.11 7.05 -9.83
C VAL A 377 24.53 6.59 -9.56
N SER A 378 24.64 5.44 -8.89
CA SER A 378 25.89 4.69 -8.76
C SER A 378 25.84 3.49 -9.71
N LEU A 379 26.79 3.43 -10.64
CA LEU A 379 27.05 2.31 -11.51
C LEU A 379 28.17 1.47 -10.92
N ARG A 380 27.96 0.16 -10.75
CA ARG A 380 28.96 -0.79 -10.27
C ARG A 380 29.02 -2.01 -11.19
N THR A 381 30.21 -2.55 -11.37
CA THR A 381 30.44 -3.82 -12.09
C THR A 381 31.39 -4.70 -11.30
N ASP A 382 31.17 -6.01 -11.27
CA ASP A 382 32.14 -6.98 -10.72
C ASP A 382 33.06 -7.57 -11.80
N THR A 383 33.86 -8.56 -11.39
CA THR A 383 34.76 -9.34 -12.24
C THR A 383 34.04 -10.26 -13.22
N CYS A 384 32.77 -10.61 -12.96
CA CYS A 384 31.95 -11.43 -13.84
C CYS A 384 31.19 -10.59 -14.88
N GLY A 385 31.22 -9.25 -14.77
CA GLY A 385 30.49 -8.33 -15.62
C GLY A 385 29.04 -8.12 -15.18
N LEU A 386 28.63 -8.52 -13.98
CA LEU A 386 27.31 -8.17 -13.43
C LEU A 386 27.24 -6.67 -13.20
N LEU A 387 26.28 -6.01 -13.85
CA LEU A 387 26.04 -4.59 -13.73
C LEU A 387 25.02 -4.31 -12.66
N CYS A 388 25.32 -3.36 -11.77
CA CYS A 388 24.37 -2.78 -10.83
C CYS A 388 24.23 -1.29 -11.03
N PHE A 389 23.01 -0.82 -11.27
CA PHE A 389 22.64 0.57 -11.05
C PHE A 389 21.95 0.70 -9.70
N GLN A 390 22.43 1.62 -8.88
CA GLN A 390 21.77 2.03 -7.64
C GLN A 390 21.41 3.51 -7.74
N TYR A 391 20.12 3.77 -7.79
CA TYR A 391 19.54 5.10 -7.92
C TYR A 391 19.10 5.61 -6.54
N MET A 392 19.55 6.81 -6.19
CA MET A 392 19.15 7.49 -4.96
C MET A 392 17.95 8.41 -5.24
N VAL A 393 16.82 8.12 -4.59
CA VAL A 393 15.58 8.90 -4.69
C VAL A 393 15.33 9.59 -3.35
N LYS A 394 15.18 10.91 -3.36
CA LYS A 394 14.83 11.66 -2.15
C LYS A 394 13.33 11.92 -2.07
N THR A 395 12.75 11.73 -0.89
CA THR A 395 11.38 12.15 -0.61
C THR A 395 11.31 13.68 -0.48
N ASP A 396 10.11 14.24 -0.57
CA ASP A 396 9.90 15.68 -0.32
C ASP A 396 10.29 16.07 1.12
N GLU A 397 10.29 15.10 2.04
CA GLU A 397 10.73 15.24 3.44
C GLU A 397 12.26 15.06 3.62
N GLY A 398 12.99 14.84 2.53
CA GLY A 398 14.46 14.70 2.52
C GLY A 398 14.98 13.31 2.90
N GLN A 399 14.10 12.34 3.15
CA GLN A 399 14.47 10.96 3.41
C GLN A 399 14.93 10.27 2.13
N THR A 400 15.75 9.22 2.26
CA THR A 400 16.38 8.57 1.11
C THR A 400 15.80 7.18 0.89
N CYS A 401 15.31 6.93 -0.32
CA CYS A 401 14.92 5.63 -0.85
C CYS A 401 15.88 5.21 -1.96
N TYR A 402 15.90 3.91 -2.27
CA TYR A 402 16.79 3.38 -3.30
C TYR A 402 16.02 2.54 -4.32
N ILE A 403 16.44 2.64 -5.57
CA ILE A 403 16.09 1.68 -6.62
C ILE A 403 17.38 1.00 -7.05
N GLU A 404 17.38 -0.33 -7.08
CA GLU A 404 18.51 -1.12 -7.55
C GLU A 404 18.10 -1.90 -8.79
N TYR A 405 19.00 -1.97 -9.76
CA TYR A 405 18.89 -2.78 -10.96
C TYR A 405 20.13 -3.63 -11.09
N TYR A 406 19.97 -4.94 -11.20
CA TYR A 406 21.02 -5.90 -11.51
C TYR A 406 20.79 -6.45 -12.92
N ILE A 407 21.82 -6.46 -13.76
CA ILE A 407 21.72 -6.87 -15.17
C ILE A 407 22.93 -7.73 -15.50
N SER A 408 22.66 -8.97 -15.92
CA SER A 408 23.70 -9.92 -16.33
C SER A 408 24.29 -9.53 -17.69
N PRO A 409 25.60 -9.72 -17.88
CA PRO A 409 26.25 -9.48 -19.17
C PRO A 409 25.88 -10.57 -20.18
N VAL A 410 26.09 -10.27 -21.46
CA VAL A 410 26.00 -11.23 -22.55
C VAL A 410 27.37 -11.89 -22.72
N ILE A 411 27.44 -13.22 -22.56
CA ILE A 411 28.71 -13.96 -22.51
C ILE A 411 29.25 -14.32 -23.91
N ASP A 412 28.41 -14.31 -24.96
CA ASP A 412 28.85 -14.44 -26.35
C ASP A 412 27.94 -13.57 -27.26
N PRO A 413 28.40 -12.41 -27.75
CA PRO A 413 27.60 -11.54 -28.61
C PRO A 413 27.48 -12.04 -30.07
N ASN A 414 28.18 -13.13 -30.42
CA ASN A 414 28.28 -13.67 -31.78
C ASN A 414 27.66 -15.08 -31.95
N GLU A 415 26.96 -15.62 -30.94
CA GLU A 415 26.15 -16.85 -31.07
C GLU A 415 24.65 -16.55 -31.23
#